data_AF-A0A0F9QT55-F1
#
_entry.id   AF-A0A0F9QT55-F1
#
_cell.length_a   1.000
_cell.length_b   1.000
_cell.length_c   1.000
_cell.angle_alpha   90.00
_cell.angle_beta   90.00
_cell.angle_gamma   90.00
#
_symmetry.space_group_name_H-M   'P 1'
#
loop_
_entity.id
_entity.type
_entity.pdbx_description
1 polymer ?
#
loop_
_entity_poly.entity_id
_entity_poly.type
_entity_poly.pdbx_seq_one_letter_code
_entity_poly.pdbx_strand_id
1 'polypeptide(L)'
;MATSTKTPFYGQRGTDDIPTAQTLNDYRSAISVLTPNGTAPLQAVLGRIPSEATTSYRFEWFDEVMPTRSVNVTQYASLDVYTDAALSDDYDAGDDVAAGTVVYVTVGSTFIDEVWPGSEVLLRDADDHSNDIPAIVVSKDTANNALAVRTLKADGTGVIDLSSCDTVMAMSSAHPEGSEQPPGIAYDPTDLYSYTQITRTSVEMTRSQMATKG
;
A
#
# COMPACT_ATOMS: atom_id res chain seq x y z
N MET A 1 -39.58 45.23 -34.30
CA MET A 1 -40.91 44.59 -34.34
C MET A 1 -40.70 43.09 -34.51
N ALA A 2 -40.68 42.35 -33.40
CA ALA A 2 -40.90 40.91 -33.38
C ALA A 2 -41.97 40.72 -32.30
N THR A 3 -43.18 40.40 -32.74
CA THR A 3 -44.39 40.45 -31.92
C THR A 3 -44.46 39.18 -31.08
N SER A 4 -44.25 39.28 -29.76
CA SER A 4 -44.46 38.16 -28.83
C SER A 4 -45.85 38.28 -28.21
N THR A 5 -46.82 37.63 -28.83
CA THR A 5 -48.18 37.52 -28.32
C THR A 5 -48.20 36.61 -27.10
N LYS A 6 -48.52 37.15 -25.91
CA LYS A 6 -48.83 36.33 -24.73
C LYS A 6 -50.30 35.96 -24.73
N THR A 7 -50.58 34.67 -24.90
CA THR A 7 -51.93 34.10 -24.80
C THR A 7 -52.35 34.01 -23.33
N PRO A 8 -53.44 34.66 -22.91
CA PRO A 8 -53.97 34.50 -21.56
C PRO A 8 -54.66 33.14 -21.40
N PHE A 9 -54.45 32.47 -20.27
CA PHE A 9 -55.08 31.18 -19.95
C PHE A 9 -56.12 31.36 -18.85
N TYR A 10 -57.28 30.70 -19.01
CA TYR A 10 -58.34 30.63 -18.00
C TYR A 10 -58.38 29.20 -17.44
N GLY A 11 -58.07 29.03 -16.15
CA GLY A 11 -58.15 27.74 -15.46
C GLY A 11 -57.01 27.47 -14.48
N GLN A 12 -56.99 26.26 -13.91
CA GLN A 12 -55.91 25.74 -13.07
C GLN A 12 -54.78 25.17 -13.95
N ARG A 13 -53.53 25.49 -13.61
CA ARG A 13 -52.33 25.08 -14.36
C ARG A 13 -52.00 23.61 -14.05
N GLY A 14 -52.01 22.74 -15.06
CA GLY A 14 -51.67 21.32 -14.95
C GLY A 14 -50.18 21.04 -15.17
N THR A 15 -49.75 19.81 -14.86
CA THR A 15 -48.36 19.33 -15.02
C THR A 15 -47.86 19.42 -16.46
N ASP A 16 -48.78 19.42 -17.43
CA ASP A 16 -48.48 19.48 -18.87
C ASP A 16 -48.22 20.91 -19.38
N ASP A 17 -48.40 21.95 -18.54
CA ASP A 17 -48.24 23.38 -18.88
C ASP A 17 -46.93 24.02 -18.36
N ILE A 18 -45.94 23.22 -17.97
CA ILE A 18 -44.61 23.71 -17.53
C ILE A 18 -43.66 23.69 -18.74
N PRO A 19 -43.14 24.84 -19.22
CA PRO A 19 -42.16 24.85 -20.30
C PRO A 19 -40.87 24.15 -19.86
N THR A 20 -40.23 23.41 -20.76
CA THR A 20 -39.11 22.47 -20.50
C THR A 20 -37.92 23.06 -19.71
N ALA A 21 -37.80 24.38 -19.66
CA ALA A 21 -36.76 25.10 -18.90
C ALA A 21 -37.15 25.47 -17.45
N GLN A 22 -38.34 25.09 -16.96
CA GLN A 22 -38.84 25.42 -15.62
C GLN A 22 -39.19 24.23 -14.73
N THR A 23 -38.93 22.99 -15.13
CA THR A 23 -38.88 21.90 -14.16
C THR A 23 -37.72 22.18 -13.20
N LEU A 24 -37.88 21.99 -11.88
CA LEU A 24 -36.74 22.01 -10.97
C LEU A 24 -36.04 20.65 -11.05
N ASN A 25 -35.05 20.49 -11.93
CA ASN A 25 -34.13 19.36 -11.88
C ASN A 25 -32.93 19.72 -10.97
N ASP A 26 -32.06 18.76 -10.68
CA ASP A 26 -31.06 18.75 -9.58
C ASP A 26 -29.91 19.82 -9.63
N TYR A 27 -30.12 20.97 -10.26
CA TYR A 27 -29.14 22.06 -10.39
C TYR A 27 -28.70 22.65 -9.06
N ARG A 28 -29.52 22.52 -8.00
CA ARG A 28 -29.27 23.16 -6.70
C ARG A 28 -27.98 22.67 -6.04
N SER A 29 -27.60 21.41 -6.27
CA SER A 29 -26.34 20.85 -5.74
C SER A 29 -25.13 21.21 -6.61
N ALA A 30 -25.28 21.21 -7.94
CA ALA A 30 -24.19 21.50 -8.88
C ALA A 30 -23.76 22.98 -8.87
N ILE A 31 -24.71 23.90 -8.70
CA ILE A 31 -24.41 25.34 -8.63
C ILE A 31 -23.64 25.72 -7.35
N SER A 32 -23.88 25.00 -6.24
CA SER A 32 -23.11 25.19 -5.00
C SER A 32 -21.66 24.71 -5.10
N VAL A 33 -21.33 23.89 -6.10
CA VAL A 33 -19.97 23.39 -6.38
C VAL A 33 -19.25 24.31 -7.37
N LEU A 34 -19.95 24.84 -8.38
CA LEU A 34 -19.37 25.66 -9.44
C LEU A 34 -19.15 27.13 -9.04
N THR A 35 -19.92 27.67 -8.09
CA THR A 35 -19.76 29.04 -7.58
C THR A 35 -19.82 29.06 -6.04
N PRO A 36 -18.71 28.76 -5.34
CA PRO A 36 -18.67 28.80 -3.89
C PRO A 36 -18.64 30.24 -3.40
N ASN A 37 -19.82 30.82 -3.20
CA ASN A 37 -19.96 32.14 -2.63
C ASN A 37 -20.13 31.99 -1.10
N GLY A 38 -19.02 31.86 -0.36
CA GLY A 38 -19.02 31.80 1.11
C GLY A 38 -18.44 30.51 1.70
N THR A 39 -18.48 30.39 3.03
CA THR A 39 -17.87 29.33 3.89
C THR A 39 -18.38 27.89 3.65
N ALA A 40 -19.09 27.64 2.56
CA ALA A 40 -19.75 26.37 2.27
C ALA A 40 -19.01 25.37 1.35
N PRO A 41 -17.77 25.54 0.85
CA PRO A 41 -17.19 24.53 -0.05
C PRO A 41 -16.96 23.20 0.68
N LEU A 42 -16.56 23.24 1.95
CA LEU A 42 -16.35 22.03 2.74
C LEU A 42 -17.67 21.33 3.10
N GLN A 43 -18.72 22.10 3.41
CA GLN A 43 -20.08 21.60 3.69
C GLN A 43 -20.70 20.92 2.46
N ALA A 44 -20.43 21.44 1.26
CA ALA A 44 -20.90 20.85 0.01
C ALA A 44 -20.18 19.52 -0.32
N VAL A 45 -18.88 19.41 -0.01
CA VAL A 45 -18.13 18.15 -0.15
C VAL A 45 -18.58 17.13 0.91
N LEU A 46 -18.73 17.55 2.17
CA LEU A 46 -19.25 16.72 3.27
C LEU A 46 -20.65 16.18 2.98
N GLY A 47 -21.53 16.98 2.36
CA GLY A 47 -22.88 16.56 1.98
C GLY A 47 -22.95 15.57 0.80
N ARG A 48 -21.83 15.36 0.08
CA ARG A 48 -21.73 14.34 -0.98
C ARG A 48 -21.04 13.05 -0.53
N ILE A 49 -20.46 13.01 0.67
CA ILE A 49 -19.93 11.77 1.23
C ILE A 49 -21.12 10.90 1.62
N PRO A 50 -21.28 9.69 1.07
CA PRO A 50 -22.34 8.78 1.48
C PRO A 50 -22.13 8.44 2.95
N SER A 51 -23.16 8.64 3.76
CA SER A 51 -23.16 8.26 5.17
C SER A 51 -24.01 7.01 5.37
N GLU A 52 -23.50 6.10 6.20
CA GLU A 52 -24.22 4.93 6.65
C GLU A 52 -24.21 4.92 8.18
N ALA A 53 -25.35 4.63 8.79
CA ALA A 53 -25.44 4.53 10.23
C ALA A 53 -24.84 3.19 10.68
N THR A 54 -23.70 3.24 11.37
CA THR A 54 -23.14 2.04 12.01
C THR A 54 -23.81 1.79 13.37
N THR A 55 -24.19 0.54 13.62
CA THR A 55 -24.75 0.09 14.91
C THR A 55 -23.67 -0.44 15.86
N SER A 56 -22.44 -0.63 15.36
CA SER A 56 -21.31 -1.11 16.14
C SER A 56 -20.60 0.05 16.85
N TYR A 57 -19.99 -0.22 18.02
CA TYR A 57 -19.16 0.75 18.74
C TYR A 57 -17.78 0.96 18.09
N ARG A 58 -17.41 0.08 17.15
CA ARG A 58 -16.13 0.06 16.43
C ARG A 58 -16.42 0.11 14.93
N PHE A 59 -15.81 1.06 14.24
CA PHE A 59 -15.76 1.10 12.79
C PHE A 59 -14.45 0.47 12.33
N GLU A 60 -14.54 -0.60 11.55
CA GLU A 60 -13.41 -1.38 11.05
C GLU A 60 -13.23 -1.12 9.55
N TRP A 61 -11.99 -0.99 9.11
CA TRP A 61 -11.65 -0.96 7.69
C TRP A 61 -10.37 -1.76 7.45
N PHE A 62 -10.28 -2.37 6.29
CA PHE A 62 -9.10 -3.12 5.87
C PHE A 62 -8.16 -2.21 5.09
N ASP A 63 -6.88 -2.28 5.45
CA ASP A 63 -5.81 -1.64 4.69
C ASP A 63 -4.75 -2.67 4.30
N GLU A 64 -4.18 -2.52 3.11
CA GLU A 64 -3.13 -3.38 2.57
C GLU A 64 -1.90 -2.53 2.27
N VAL A 65 -0.84 -2.76 3.05
CA VAL A 65 0.46 -2.11 2.85
C VAL A 65 1.34 -3.06 2.08
N MET A 66 2.04 -2.56 1.06
CA MET A 66 3.03 -3.36 0.35
C MET A 66 4.14 -3.82 1.32
N PRO A 67 4.52 -5.10 1.28
CA PRO A 67 5.61 -5.63 2.10
C PRO A 67 6.95 -5.00 1.70
N THR A 68 7.86 -4.92 2.66
CA THR A 68 9.23 -4.49 2.38
C THR A 68 9.97 -5.58 1.61
N ARG A 69 10.39 -5.30 0.37
CA ARG A 69 11.09 -6.26 -0.52
C ARG A 69 12.61 -6.30 -0.33
N SER A 70 13.09 -5.80 0.80
CA SER A 70 14.50 -5.82 1.20
C SER A 70 14.60 -6.24 2.66
N VAL A 71 15.59 -7.05 2.97
CA VAL A 71 15.90 -7.46 4.33
C VAL A 71 17.36 -7.15 4.61
N ASN A 72 17.63 -6.66 5.81
CA ASN A 72 19.01 -6.52 6.25
C ASN A 72 19.51 -7.92 6.65
N VAL A 73 20.64 -8.32 6.07
CA VAL A 73 21.48 -9.42 6.55
C VAL A 73 21.81 -9.14 8.02
N THR A 74 22.15 -7.92 8.43
CA THR A 74 22.61 -7.65 9.82
C THR A 74 21.51 -7.69 10.90
N GLN A 75 20.21 -7.83 10.57
CA GLN A 75 19.12 -7.69 11.56
C GLN A 75 18.71 -9.00 12.25
N TYR A 76 19.30 -10.15 11.90
CA TYR A 76 19.19 -11.38 12.68
C TYR A 76 20.58 -11.83 13.15
N ALA A 77 20.68 -12.27 14.40
CA ALA A 77 21.92 -12.37 15.17
C ALA A 77 22.92 -13.48 14.74
N SER A 78 22.83 -13.97 13.51
CA SER A 78 23.72 -14.97 12.89
C SER A 78 23.48 -14.99 11.38
N LEU A 79 23.61 -13.83 10.75
CA LEU A 79 23.39 -13.65 9.32
C LEU A 79 24.69 -13.20 8.68
N ASP A 80 25.32 -14.15 8.01
CA ASP A 80 26.58 -13.98 7.31
C ASP A 80 26.42 -14.61 5.92
N VAL A 81 27.33 -14.23 5.05
CA VAL A 81 27.53 -14.91 3.78
C VAL A 81 28.40 -16.14 4.06
N TYR A 82 28.08 -17.29 3.50
CA TYR A 82 28.79 -18.56 3.70
C TYR A 82 29.23 -19.15 2.36
N THR A 83 30.34 -19.87 2.38
CA THR A 83 30.88 -20.56 1.20
C THR A 83 30.36 -21.99 1.05
N ASP A 84 29.80 -22.59 2.11
CA ASP A 84 29.26 -23.95 2.13
C ASP A 84 27.77 -24.03 2.50
N ALA A 85 27.10 -25.07 1.99
CA ALA A 85 25.68 -25.32 2.22
C ALA A 85 25.34 -25.65 3.67
N ALA A 86 26.28 -26.19 4.45
CA ALA A 86 26.09 -26.49 5.85
C ALA A 86 26.27 -25.26 6.76
N LEU A 87 26.52 -24.08 6.20
CA LEU A 87 26.69 -22.81 6.95
C LEU A 87 27.78 -22.93 8.03
N SER A 88 28.84 -23.68 7.71
CA SER A 88 29.94 -23.97 8.66
C SER A 88 31.17 -23.09 8.43
N ASP A 89 31.33 -22.58 7.21
CA ASP A 89 32.46 -21.74 6.79
C ASP A 89 31.91 -20.37 6.34
N ASP A 90 32.18 -19.35 7.14
CA ASP A 90 31.84 -17.95 6.84
C ASP A 90 32.65 -17.47 5.63
N TYR A 91 32.08 -16.52 4.88
CA TYR A 91 32.77 -15.80 3.80
C TYR A 91 33.65 -14.72 4.41
N ASP A 92 34.96 -14.76 4.13
CA ASP A 92 35.92 -13.79 4.66
C ASP A 92 36.41 -12.83 3.56
N ALA A 93 37.00 -11.70 3.95
CA ALA A 93 37.47 -10.63 3.06
C ALA A 93 38.55 -11.03 2.02
N GLY A 94 38.99 -12.29 2.07
CA GLY A 94 39.96 -12.89 1.15
C GLY A 94 39.37 -13.93 0.19
N ASP A 95 38.09 -14.26 0.34
CA ASP A 95 37.40 -15.23 -0.51
C ASP A 95 36.96 -14.56 -1.81
N ASP A 96 37.86 -14.44 -2.79
CA ASP A 96 37.50 -13.86 -4.09
C ASP A 96 36.57 -14.80 -4.88
N VAL A 97 35.28 -14.47 -4.97
CA VAL A 97 34.31 -15.26 -5.74
C VAL A 97 34.17 -14.79 -7.19
N ALA A 98 34.43 -15.70 -8.13
CA ALA A 98 34.17 -15.48 -9.54
C ALA A 98 32.67 -15.46 -9.86
N ALA A 99 32.30 -14.75 -10.93
CA ALA A 99 30.93 -14.73 -11.42
C ALA A 99 30.41 -16.15 -11.72
N GLY A 100 29.19 -16.45 -11.30
CA GLY A 100 28.53 -17.74 -11.51
C GLY A 100 28.74 -18.75 -10.39
N THR A 101 29.47 -18.41 -9.34
CA THR A 101 29.67 -19.25 -8.16
C THR A 101 28.44 -19.18 -7.25
N VAL A 102 28.14 -20.29 -6.55
CA VAL A 102 27.04 -20.34 -5.57
C VAL A 102 27.60 -20.01 -4.19
N VAL A 103 26.93 -19.08 -3.53
CA VAL A 103 27.21 -18.62 -2.17
C VAL A 103 25.92 -18.76 -1.37
N TYR A 104 26.01 -18.97 -0.07
CA TYR A 104 24.84 -19.14 0.80
C TYR A 104 24.67 -17.90 1.66
N VAL A 105 23.51 -17.26 1.54
CA VAL A 105 23.19 -16.05 2.30
C VAL A 105 22.03 -16.38 3.22
N THR A 106 22.24 -16.26 4.52
CA THR A 106 21.14 -16.38 5.47
C THR A 106 20.30 -15.11 5.45
N VAL A 107 18.98 -15.23 5.62
CA VAL A 107 18.03 -14.12 5.54
C VAL A 107 16.96 -14.23 6.62
N GLY A 108 16.14 -13.20 6.78
CA GLY A 108 14.96 -13.27 7.65
C GLY A 108 13.92 -14.29 7.18
N SER A 109 13.23 -14.92 8.14
CA SER A 109 12.22 -15.95 7.87
C SER A 109 11.00 -15.44 7.08
N THR A 110 10.73 -14.14 7.07
CA THR A 110 9.67 -13.55 6.23
C THR A 110 10.12 -13.41 4.78
N PHE A 111 11.35 -12.96 4.56
CA PHE A 111 11.89 -12.73 3.21
C PHE A 111 12.10 -14.02 2.43
N ILE A 112 12.47 -15.13 3.08
CA ILE A 112 12.65 -16.43 2.41
C ILE A 112 11.34 -16.98 1.80
N ASP A 113 10.19 -16.60 2.34
CA ASP A 113 8.89 -17.00 1.81
C ASP A 113 8.45 -16.12 0.63
N GLU A 114 8.92 -14.87 0.57
CA GLU A 114 8.62 -13.92 -0.51
C GLU A 114 9.45 -14.14 -1.78
N VAL A 115 10.47 -14.99 -1.71
CA VAL A 115 11.42 -15.25 -2.79
C VAL A 115 11.31 -16.68 -3.28
N TRP A 116 11.42 -16.86 -4.60
CA TRP A 116 11.42 -18.15 -5.27
C TRP A 116 12.80 -18.48 -5.83
N PRO A 117 13.14 -19.77 -6.00
CA PRO A 117 14.21 -20.18 -6.90
C PRO A 117 13.99 -19.58 -8.29
N GLY A 118 15.02 -18.98 -8.88
CA GLY A 118 14.96 -18.24 -10.14
C GLY A 118 14.62 -16.75 -9.99
N SER A 119 14.35 -16.25 -8.79
CA SER A 119 14.29 -14.81 -8.53
C SER A 119 15.68 -14.18 -8.57
N GLU A 120 15.76 -12.94 -9.05
CA GLU A 120 16.95 -12.12 -9.03
C GLU A 120 16.96 -11.27 -7.76
N VAL A 121 18.05 -11.36 -7.00
CA VAL A 121 18.29 -10.63 -5.76
C VAL A 121 19.55 -9.76 -5.90
N LEU A 122 19.59 -8.65 -5.18
CA LEU A 122 20.75 -7.78 -5.07
C LEU A 122 21.33 -7.94 -3.68
N LEU A 123 22.62 -8.24 -3.60
CA LEU A 123 23.42 -8.22 -2.40
C LEU A 123 24.12 -6.86 -2.34
N ARG A 124 23.96 -6.15 -1.22
CA ARG A 124 24.42 -4.77 -1.04
C ARG A 124 24.99 -4.57 0.36
N ASP A 125 26.12 -3.89 0.42
CA ASP A 125 26.67 -3.26 1.64
C ASP A 125 25.93 -1.93 1.87
N ALA A 126 25.44 -1.68 3.10
CA ALA A 126 24.63 -0.51 3.40
C ALA A 126 25.45 0.79 3.50
N ASP A 127 26.74 0.68 3.78
CA ASP A 127 27.67 1.79 3.93
C ASP A 127 28.37 2.14 2.59
N ASP A 128 28.57 1.17 1.69
CA ASP A 128 29.13 1.40 0.35
C ASP A 128 28.41 0.64 -0.79
N HIS A 129 27.76 1.37 -1.70
CA HIS A 129 27.07 0.80 -2.87
C HIS A 129 27.97 0.61 -4.10
N SER A 130 29.28 0.85 -4.00
CA SER A 130 30.20 0.77 -5.13
C SER A 130 30.37 -0.65 -5.67
N ASN A 131 30.15 -1.67 -4.83
CA ASN A 131 30.21 -3.09 -5.18
C ASN A 131 28.88 -3.83 -4.96
N ASP A 132 27.78 -3.28 -5.46
CA ASP A 132 26.52 -4.03 -5.54
C ASP A 132 26.67 -5.30 -6.41
N ILE A 133 26.20 -6.44 -5.91
CA ILE A 133 26.32 -7.74 -6.58
C ILE A 133 24.94 -8.34 -6.85
N PRO A 134 24.49 -8.35 -8.12
CA PRO A 134 23.28 -9.05 -8.48
C PRO A 134 23.53 -10.57 -8.47
N ALA A 135 22.55 -11.34 -8.01
CA ALA A 135 22.62 -12.78 -7.91
C ALA A 135 21.25 -13.42 -8.22
N ILE A 136 21.26 -14.69 -8.62
CA ILE A 136 20.04 -15.47 -8.88
C ILE A 136 19.89 -16.52 -7.79
N VAL A 137 18.71 -16.63 -7.20
CA VAL A 137 18.40 -17.68 -6.22
C VAL A 137 18.35 -19.04 -6.91
N VAL A 138 19.15 -19.99 -6.48
CA VAL A 138 19.20 -21.36 -7.00
C VAL A 138 18.29 -22.27 -6.18
N SER A 139 18.33 -22.15 -4.86
CA SER A 139 17.50 -22.91 -3.94
C SER A 139 17.31 -22.15 -2.63
N LYS A 140 16.28 -22.53 -1.88
CA LYS A 140 16.03 -22.01 -0.54
C LYS A 140 15.95 -23.13 0.48
N ASP A 141 16.50 -22.89 1.66
CA ASP A 141 16.38 -23.74 2.83
C ASP A 141 15.58 -22.99 3.91
N THR A 142 14.29 -23.31 4.00
CA THR A 142 13.37 -22.72 4.97
C THR A 142 13.62 -23.18 6.41
N ALA A 143 14.38 -24.26 6.63
CA ALA A 143 14.69 -24.72 7.98
C ALA A 143 15.78 -23.87 8.63
N ASN A 144 16.79 -23.50 7.84
CA ASN A 144 17.93 -22.69 8.28
C ASN A 144 17.85 -21.22 7.85
N ASN A 145 16.76 -20.82 7.19
CA ASN A 145 16.58 -19.49 6.60
C ASN A 145 17.72 -19.08 5.65
N ALA A 146 18.21 -20.02 4.82
CA ALA A 146 19.32 -19.78 3.92
C ALA A 146 18.88 -19.77 2.44
N LEU A 147 19.43 -18.85 1.66
CA LEU A 147 19.29 -18.79 0.21
C LEU A 147 20.62 -19.19 -0.44
N ALA A 148 20.60 -20.22 -1.27
CA ALA A 148 21.72 -20.49 -2.17
C ALA A 148 21.60 -19.56 -3.37
N VAL A 149 22.50 -18.61 -3.50
CA VAL A 149 22.47 -17.58 -4.55
C VAL A 149 23.68 -17.73 -5.45
N ARG A 150 23.44 -17.66 -6.76
CA ARG A 150 24.50 -17.66 -7.77
C ARG A 150 24.81 -16.23 -8.16
N THR A 151 26.03 -15.76 -7.88
CA THR A 151 26.45 -14.40 -8.21
C THR A 151 26.51 -14.20 -9.73
N LEU A 152 26.05 -13.05 -10.22
CA LEU A 152 26.10 -12.69 -11.65
C LEU A 152 27.32 -11.84 -12.00
N LYS A 153 27.90 -11.20 -10.99
CA LYS A 153 29.13 -10.41 -11.06
C LYS A 153 30.17 -11.08 -10.17
N ALA A 154 31.44 -10.98 -10.55
CA ALA A 154 32.52 -11.33 -9.64
C ALA A 154 32.54 -10.36 -8.46
N ASP A 155 32.96 -10.85 -7.31
CA ASP A 155 33.12 -10.00 -6.14
C ASP A 155 34.25 -8.98 -6.33
N GLY A 156 34.18 -7.88 -5.58
CA GLY A 156 35.25 -6.91 -5.43
C GLY A 156 36.40 -7.51 -4.65
N THR A 157 37.61 -7.03 -4.92
CA THR A 157 38.82 -7.48 -4.22
C THR A 157 39.08 -6.61 -2.99
N GLY A 158 39.24 -7.22 -1.81
CA GLY A 158 39.67 -6.53 -0.57
C GLY A 158 38.53 -6.19 0.39
N VAL A 159 38.49 -4.95 0.92
CA VAL A 159 37.56 -4.54 2.00
C VAL A 159 36.14 -4.20 1.49
N ILE A 160 35.89 -4.33 0.19
CA ILE A 160 34.61 -3.97 -0.45
C ILE A 160 34.11 -5.21 -1.20
N ASP A 161 33.83 -6.26 -0.44
CA ASP A 161 33.52 -7.60 -0.93
C ASP A 161 32.20 -8.11 -0.29
N LEU A 162 31.78 -9.35 -0.55
CA LEU A 162 30.55 -9.89 0.04
C LEU A 162 30.61 -10.03 1.57
N SER A 163 31.81 -10.02 2.18
CA SER A 163 31.95 -10.15 3.63
C SER A 163 31.28 -9.00 4.41
N SER A 164 31.11 -7.83 3.78
CA SER A 164 30.40 -6.67 4.35
C SER A 164 28.96 -6.51 3.84
N CYS A 165 28.37 -7.54 3.24
CA CYS A 165 27.01 -7.46 2.71
C CYS A 165 25.96 -7.32 3.83
N ASP A 166 25.32 -6.16 3.94
CA ASP A 166 24.30 -5.88 4.95
C ASP A 166 22.86 -6.06 4.49
N THR A 167 22.58 -6.03 3.19
CA THR A 167 21.21 -5.94 2.66
C THR A 167 21.01 -6.86 1.46
N VAL A 168 19.92 -7.62 1.49
CA VAL A 168 19.41 -8.40 0.35
C VAL A 168 18.10 -7.80 -0.13
N MET A 169 17.99 -7.52 -1.43
CA MET A 169 16.77 -6.99 -2.04
C MET A 169 16.29 -7.86 -3.21
N ALA A 170 15.01 -8.20 -3.24
CA ALA A 170 14.41 -8.87 -4.39
C ALA A 170 14.13 -7.87 -5.51
N MET A 171 14.74 -8.05 -6.69
CA MET A 171 14.64 -7.10 -7.80
C MET A 171 13.73 -7.57 -8.94
N SER A 172 13.92 -8.81 -9.39
CA SER A 172 13.29 -9.30 -10.62
C SER A 172 13.13 -10.82 -10.60
N SER A 173 12.68 -11.39 -11.72
CA SER A 173 12.65 -12.81 -12.01
C SER A 173 13.59 -13.14 -13.17
N ALA A 174 14.47 -14.11 -13.00
CA ALA A 174 15.37 -14.63 -14.03
C ALA A 174 14.87 -15.97 -14.62
N HIS A 175 13.54 -16.16 -14.67
CA HIS A 175 12.93 -17.38 -15.17
C HIS A 175 13.07 -17.48 -16.70
N PRO A 176 13.44 -18.65 -17.26
CA PRO A 176 13.59 -18.81 -18.70
C PRO A 176 12.24 -18.74 -19.42
N GLU A 177 12.25 -18.29 -20.67
CA GLU A 177 11.05 -18.20 -21.51
C GLU A 177 10.41 -19.59 -21.66
N GLY A 178 9.17 -19.74 -21.19
CA GLY A 178 8.43 -21.00 -21.21
C GLY A 178 8.61 -21.88 -19.96
N SER A 179 9.22 -21.38 -18.88
CA SER A 179 9.21 -22.08 -17.60
C SER A 179 7.81 -22.18 -16.99
N GLU A 180 7.66 -23.08 -16.02
CA GLU A 180 6.48 -23.12 -15.18
C GLU A 180 6.28 -21.75 -14.49
N GLN A 181 5.03 -21.30 -14.43
CA GLN A 181 4.71 -20.00 -13.86
C GLN A 181 4.92 -20.06 -12.33
N PRO A 182 5.61 -19.07 -11.74
CA PRO A 182 5.74 -19.02 -10.29
C PRO A 182 4.37 -18.86 -9.62
N PRO A 183 4.13 -19.50 -8.46
CA PRO A 183 2.89 -19.33 -7.72
C PRO A 183 2.75 -17.88 -7.25
N GLY A 184 1.54 -17.33 -7.21
CA GLY A 184 1.33 -15.99 -6.66
C GLY A 184 1.57 -15.93 -5.16
N ILE A 185 2.19 -14.85 -4.67
CA ILE A 185 2.17 -14.48 -3.25
C ILE A 185 0.97 -13.55 -3.02
N ALA A 186 0.17 -13.86 -2.01
CA ALA A 186 -0.95 -13.04 -1.56
C ALA A 186 -0.74 -12.67 -0.10
N TYR A 187 -1.17 -11.47 0.28
CA TYR A 187 -1.07 -10.95 1.63
C TYR A 187 -2.47 -10.81 2.23
N ASP A 188 -2.58 -11.09 3.53
CA ASP A 188 -3.81 -10.83 4.26
C ASP A 188 -3.87 -9.34 4.65
N PRO A 189 -5.01 -8.66 4.45
CA PRO A 189 -5.15 -7.27 4.82
C PRO A 189 -5.20 -7.09 6.33
N THR A 190 -4.75 -5.94 6.82
CA THR A 190 -4.77 -5.62 8.26
C THR A 190 -6.07 -4.90 8.64
N ASP A 191 -6.71 -5.32 9.74
CA ASP A 191 -7.87 -4.64 10.32
C ASP A 191 -7.43 -3.40 11.10
N LEU A 192 -7.87 -2.23 10.63
CA LEU A 192 -7.73 -0.95 11.31
C LEU A 192 -9.08 -0.50 11.83
N TYR A 193 -9.06 0.20 12.96
CA TYR A 193 -10.31 0.57 13.62
C TYR A 193 -10.29 1.92 14.28
N SER A 194 -11.49 2.50 14.36
CA SER A 194 -11.78 3.72 15.10
C SER A 194 -13.01 3.54 15.97
N TYR A 195 -12.99 4.15 17.15
CA TYR A 195 -14.14 4.13 18.05
C TYR A 195 -15.13 5.25 17.66
N THR A 196 -16.40 4.90 17.51
CA THR A 196 -17.46 5.90 17.35
C THR A 196 -17.94 6.34 18.73
N GLN A 197 -17.72 7.61 19.10
CA GLN A 197 -18.12 8.11 20.40
C GLN A 197 -19.65 8.30 20.47
N ILE A 198 -20.36 7.43 21.19
CA ILE A 198 -21.76 7.67 21.57
C ILE A 198 -21.74 8.53 22.83
N THR A 199 -21.87 9.85 22.68
CA THR A 199 -22.11 10.70 23.85
C THR A 199 -23.55 10.50 24.32
N ARG A 200 -23.73 9.98 25.53
CA ARG A 200 -25.00 10.13 26.26
C ARG A 200 -25.07 11.59 26.72
N THR A 201 -25.57 12.47 25.87
CA THR A 201 -25.90 13.83 26.30
C THR A 201 -27.11 13.72 27.22
N SER A 202 -26.89 13.71 28.54
CA SER A 202 -27.98 13.93 29.49
C SER A 202 -28.42 15.38 29.30
N VAL A 203 -29.56 15.57 28.63
CA VAL A 203 -30.22 16.86 28.57
C VAL A 203 -31.18 16.90 29.75
N GLU A 204 -30.68 17.29 30.92
CA GLU A 204 -31.54 17.65 32.05
C GLU A 204 -31.96 19.12 31.92
N MET A 205 -32.93 19.37 31.03
CA MET A 205 -33.64 20.64 31.02
C MET A 205 -34.73 20.58 32.09
N THR A 206 -34.58 21.40 33.13
CA THR A 206 -35.65 21.63 34.10
C THR A 206 -36.81 22.36 33.42
N ARG A 207 -38.06 21.95 33.74
CA ARG A 207 -39.31 22.48 33.12
C ARG A 207 -39.44 24.01 33.14
N SER A 208 -38.70 24.70 34.03
CA SER A 208 -38.65 26.16 34.11
C SER A 208 -37.88 26.81 32.95
N GLN A 209 -36.84 26.16 32.41
CA GLN A 209 -36.08 26.72 31.27
C GLN A 209 -36.77 26.53 29.91
N MET A 210 -37.69 25.56 29.77
CA MET A 210 -38.51 25.38 28.56
C MET A 210 -39.66 26.41 28.41
N ALA A 211 -40.02 27.12 29.48
CA ALA A 211 -41.15 28.05 29.48
C ALA A 211 -40.77 29.50 29.16
N THR A 212 -39.47 29.84 29.19
CA THR A 212 -39.00 31.20 28.95
C THR A 212 -38.79 31.40 27.45
N LYS A 213 -39.72 32.12 26.81
CA LYS A 213 -39.57 32.58 25.43
C LYS A 213 -38.60 33.77 25.39
N GLY A 214 -37.48 33.59 24.69
CA GLY A 214 -36.66 34.67 24.13
C GLY A 214 -36.97 34.86 22.66
#